data_AF-A0A9W9G347-F1
#
_entry.id   AF-A0A9W9G347-F1
#
_cell.length_a   1.000
_cell.length_b   1.000
_cell.length_c   1.000
_cell.angle_alpha   90.00
_cell.angle_beta   90.00
_cell.angle_gamma   90.00
#
_symmetry.space_group_name_H-M   'P 1'
#
loop_
_entity.id
_entity.type
_entity.pdbx_description
1 polymer ?
#
loop_
_entity_poly.entity_id
_entity_poly.type
_entity_poly.pdbx_seq_one_letter_code
_entity_poly.pdbx_strand_id
1 'polypeptide(L)'
;MSLWSIEVLQLAKCNNEHELYDLDTDPHQMTNLLSENEKVSLSHHILGIGIPKVVLRLDSLLLVLKSYKGKVCVTLWKALHPNRAVNCLKDALNEVYDHFYEAEQSTRVVFDEYMRGYLLHAEGPQFDFDRDGQGNNLIRDGLLWHEWV
;
A
#
# COMPACT_ATOMS: atom_id res chain seq x y z
N MET A 1 5.56 -10.23 17.55
CA MET A 1 5.40 -9.24 16.47
C MET A 1 3.93 -9.01 16.25
N SER A 2 3.44 -7.96 16.88
CA SER A 2 2.07 -7.45 16.73
C SER A 2 2.06 -6.54 15.50
N LEU A 3 0.96 -6.51 14.74
CA LEU A 3 0.82 -5.62 13.58
C LEU A 3 0.90 -4.12 13.91
N TRP A 4 0.88 -3.78 15.19
CA TRP A 4 1.10 -2.44 15.72
C TRP A 4 2.57 -1.99 15.71
N SER A 5 3.49 -2.89 15.35
CA SER A 5 4.93 -2.66 15.43
C SER A 5 5.57 -2.28 14.09
N ILE A 6 4.80 -2.10 13.01
CA ILE A 6 5.34 -1.72 11.71
C ILE A 6 4.70 -0.39 11.34
N GLU A 7 5.54 0.61 11.10
CA GLU A 7 5.09 1.89 10.59
C GLU A 7 5.52 2.05 9.14
N VAL A 8 4.54 2.33 8.29
CA VAL A 8 4.76 2.66 6.89
C VAL A 8 4.52 4.14 6.76
N LEU A 9 5.59 4.86 6.46
CA LEU A 9 5.52 6.29 6.23
C LEU A 9 5.74 6.52 4.75
N GLN A 10 4.64 6.68 4.02
CA GLN A 10 4.72 7.35 2.73
C GLN A 10 4.70 8.83 3.02
N LEU A 11 5.87 9.41 3.16
CA LEU A 11 5.94 10.85 3.13
C LEU A 11 5.46 11.27 1.76
N ALA A 12 4.38 12.07 1.71
CA ALA A 12 4.13 12.98 0.62
C ALA A 12 5.24 14.07 0.57
N LYS A 13 6.50 13.64 0.63
CA LYS A 13 7.63 14.37 0.08
C LYS A 13 7.40 14.39 -1.42
N CYS A 14 7.73 15.51 -2.04
CA CYS A 14 7.59 15.79 -3.46
C CYS A 14 8.25 14.78 -4.43
N ASN A 15 8.82 13.67 -3.94
CA ASN A 15 9.73 12.78 -4.64
C ASN A 15 9.25 11.32 -4.74
N ASN A 16 8.04 10.97 -4.27
CA ASN A 16 7.55 9.57 -4.28
C ASN A 16 8.46 8.58 -3.51
N GLU A 17 9.13 9.08 -2.48
CA GLU A 17 10.00 8.29 -1.59
C GLU A 17 9.14 7.39 -0.69
N HIS A 18 9.55 6.11 -0.56
CA HIS A 18 8.92 5.14 0.33
C HIS A 18 9.84 4.87 1.51
N GLU A 19 9.31 4.89 2.73
CA GLU A 19 10.06 4.58 3.95
C GLU A 19 9.34 3.48 4.74
N LEU A 20 10.11 2.50 5.22
CA LEU A 20 9.61 1.40 6.03
C LEU A 20 10.48 1.23 7.26
N TYR A 21 9.84 1.20 8.43
CA TYR A 21 10.50 1.04 9.71
C TYR A 21 9.87 -0.12 10.48
N ASP A 22 10.71 -0.95 11.09
CA ASP A 22 10.28 -1.99 12.03
C ASP A 22 10.41 -1.45 13.46
N LEU A 23 9.30 -1.02 14.05
CA LEU A 23 9.27 -0.41 15.38
C LEU A 23 9.59 -1.39 16.51
N ASP A 24 9.52 -2.71 16.29
CA ASP A 24 9.96 -3.69 17.30
C ASP A 24 11.49 -3.62 17.48
N THR A 25 12.22 -3.32 16.40
CA THR A 25 13.70 -3.27 16.39
C THR A 25 14.26 -1.86 16.35
N ASP A 26 13.48 -0.91 15.83
CA ASP A 26 13.83 0.49 15.65
C ASP A 26 12.68 1.40 16.11
N PRO A 27 12.44 1.51 17.44
CA PRO A 27 11.37 2.36 17.99
C PRO A 27 11.53 3.85 17.69
N HIS A 28 12.73 4.25 17.26
CA HIS A 28 13.06 5.64 16.94
C HIS A 28 13.11 5.92 15.44
N GLN A 29 12.76 4.94 14.59
CA GLN A 29 12.65 5.10 13.13
C GLN A 29 13.92 5.69 12.49
N MET A 30 15.10 5.24 12.93
CA MET A 30 16.39 5.72 12.47
C MET A 30 16.92 4.95 11.25
N THR A 31 16.41 3.76 10.99
CA THR A 31 16.92 2.83 9.96
C THR A 31 15.82 2.48 8.96
N ASN A 32 15.79 3.19 7.83
CA ASN A 32 14.86 2.91 6.74
C ASN A 32 15.23 1.61 6.01
N LEU A 33 14.32 0.63 6.03
CA LEU A 33 14.48 -0.68 5.38
C LEU A 33 14.34 -0.63 3.84
N LEU A 34 13.87 0.49 3.29
CA LEU A 34 13.77 0.76 1.84
C LEU A 34 14.86 1.68 1.32
N SER A 35 15.83 2.07 2.14
CA SER A 35 16.99 2.86 1.68
C SER A 35 17.78 2.09 0.62
N GLU A 36 18.49 2.81 -0.27
CA GLU A 36 19.32 2.28 -1.37
C GLU A 36 20.39 1.25 -0.96
N ASN A 37 20.58 1.01 0.34
CA ASN A 37 21.46 -0.01 0.85
C ASN A 37 20.80 -1.40 0.73
N GLU A 38 20.77 -1.95 -0.49
CA GLU A 38 20.10 -3.21 -0.86
C GLU A 38 20.42 -4.38 0.09
N LYS A 39 21.62 -4.39 0.68
CA LYS A 39 22.06 -5.41 1.65
C LYS A 39 21.20 -5.42 2.92
N VAL A 40 20.72 -4.27 3.38
CA VAL A 40 19.85 -4.16 4.56
C VAL A 40 18.46 -4.68 4.21
N SER A 41 17.93 -4.29 3.05
CA SER A 41 16.59 -4.67 2.60
C SER A 41 16.44 -6.17 2.30
N LEU A 42 17.44 -6.79 1.68
CA LEU A 42 17.41 -8.22 1.31
C LEU A 42 17.66 -9.18 2.49
N SER A 43 18.30 -8.70 3.55
CA SER A 43 18.59 -9.52 4.74
C SER A 43 17.48 -9.45 5.80
N HIS A 44 16.71 -8.36 5.84
CA HIS A 44 15.63 -8.19 6.78
C HIS A 44 14.38 -8.97 6.37
N HIS A 45 13.73 -9.57 7.36
CA HIS A 45 12.50 -10.33 7.18
C HIS A 45 11.48 -9.86 8.20
N ILE A 46 10.31 -9.45 7.72
CA ILE A 46 9.18 -9.11 8.57
C ILE A 46 8.25 -10.31 8.57
N LEU A 47 7.96 -10.86 9.76
CA LEU A 47 7.16 -12.08 9.92
C LEU A 47 7.71 -13.29 9.13
N GLY A 48 9.04 -13.35 8.94
CA GLY A 48 9.70 -14.38 8.14
C GLY A 48 9.55 -14.20 6.62
N ILE A 49 8.99 -13.08 6.17
CA ILE A 49 8.80 -12.75 4.76
C ILE A 49 9.77 -11.63 4.36
N GLY A 50 10.37 -11.76 3.18
CA GLY A 50 11.29 -10.74 2.66
C GLY A 50 10.61 -9.40 2.40
N ILE A 51 11.35 -8.31 2.62
CA ILE A 51 10.86 -6.93 2.47
C ILE A 51 10.14 -6.66 1.14
N PRO A 52 10.63 -7.08 -0.04
CA PRO A 52 9.96 -6.77 -1.31
C PRO A 52 8.52 -7.26 -1.38
N LYS A 53 8.26 -8.45 -0.84
CA LYS A 53 6.92 -9.05 -0.81
C LYS A 53 5.99 -8.29 0.14
N VAL A 54 6.52 -7.80 1.27
CA VAL A 54 5.79 -7.00 2.25
C VAL A 54 5.43 -5.64 1.68
N VAL A 55 6.37 -4.99 0.97
CA VAL A 55 6.17 -3.65 0.36
C VAL A 55 5.01 -3.65 -0.61
N LEU A 56 4.91 -4.61 -1.53
CA LEU A 56 3.81 -4.66 -2.50
C LEU A 56 2.41 -4.66 -1.85
N ARG A 57 2.28 -5.32 -0.69
CA ARG A 57 1.01 -5.40 0.06
C ARG A 57 0.70 -4.10 0.78
N LEU A 58 1.74 -3.48 1.34
CA LEU A 58 1.64 -2.21 2.04
C LEU A 58 1.31 -1.08 1.05
N ASP A 59 1.94 -1.05 -0.11
CA ASP A 59 1.62 -0.12 -1.21
C ASP A 59 0.15 -0.23 -1.61
N SER A 60 -0.33 -1.45 -1.80
CA SER A 60 -1.73 -1.70 -2.16
C SER A 60 -2.69 -1.20 -1.09
N LEU A 61 -2.37 -1.43 0.19
CA LEU A 61 -3.16 -0.92 1.31
C LEU A 61 -3.09 0.60 1.40
N LEU A 62 -1.93 1.19 1.12
CA LEU A 62 -1.73 2.63 1.11
C LEU A 62 -2.54 3.31 0.01
N LEU A 63 -2.70 2.67 -1.15
CA LEU A 63 -3.53 3.17 -2.24
C LEU A 63 -4.99 3.28 -1.80
N VAL A 64 -5.50 2.27 -1.10
CA VAL A 64 -6.83 2.31 -0.49
C VAL A 64 -6.91 3.40 0.57
N LEU A 65 -5.87 3.53 1.40
CA LEU A 65 -5.81 4.54 2.46
C LEU A 65 -5.81 5.97 1.90
N LYS A 66 -5.11 6.19 0.79
CA LYS A 66 -5.03 7.50 0.14
C LYS A 66 -6.40 7.98 -0.34
N SER A 67 -7.22 7.07 -0.84
CA SER A 67 -8.48 7.42 -1.49
C SER A 67 -9.71 7.23 -0.61
N TYR A 68 -9.58 6.64 0.59
CA TYR A 68 -10.74 6.16 1.39
C TYR A 68 -11.79 7.24 1.65
N LYS A 69 -13.05 6.78 1.74
CA LYS A 69 -14.17 7.58 2.24
C LYS A 69 -15.06 6.76 3.18
N GLY A 70 -15.58 7.39 4.24
CA GLY A 70 -16.65 6.84 5.06
C GLY A 70 -16.29 5.58 5.85
N LYS A 71 -16.97 4.45 5.60
CA LYS A 71 -16.76 3.21 6.37
C LYS A 71 -15.50 2.44 5.95
N VAL A 72 -14.93 2.77 4.80
CA VAL A 72 -13.80 2.02 4.26
C VAL A 72 -12.52 2.24 5.07
N CYS A 73 -12.39 3.37 5.78
CA CYS A 73 -11.22 3.65 6.63
C CYS A 73 -10.99 2.59 7.72
N VAL A 74 -12.04 1.86 8.11
CA VAL A 74 -11.97 0.80 9.14
C VAL A 74 -12.11 -0.60 8.56
N THR A 75 -12.27 -0.74 7.25
CA THR A 75 -12.41 -2.03 6.55
C THR A 75 -11.52 -2.12 5.32
N LEU A 76 -10.33 -1.51 5.37
CA LEU A 76 -9.39 -1.40 4.24
C LEU A 76 -9.09 -2.73 3.56
N TRP A 77 -8.80 -3.77 4.35
CA TRP A 77 -8.53 -5.11 3.81
C TRP A 77 -9.73 -5.71 3.09
N LYS A 78 -10.96 -5.48 3.58
CA LYS A 78 -12.19 -5.94 2.91
C LYS A 78 -12.45 -5.18 1.62
N ALA A 79 -12.07 -3.91 1.57
CA ALA A 79 -12.18 -3.13 0.33
C ALA A 79 -11.17 -3.60 -0.71
N LEU A 80 -9.95 -3.97 -0.31
CA LEU A 80 -8.95 -4.53 -1.22
C LEU A 80 -9.24 -5.99 -1.62
N HIS A 81 -9.86 -6.76 -0.71
CA HIS A 81 -10.16 -8.19 -0.85
C HIS A 81 -11.65 -8.47 -0.59
N PRO A 82 -12.57 -8.06 -1.48
CA PRO A 82 -14.01 -8.22 -1.26
C PRO A 82 -14.46 -9.69 -1.20
N ASN A 83 -13.78 -10.56 -1.97
CA ASN A 83 -14.12 -11.99 -2.09
C ASN A 83 -13.22 -12.91 -1.24
N ARG A 84 -12.23 -12.37 -0.51
CA ARG A 84 -11.13 -13.16 0.07
C ARG A 84 -11.04 -12.93 1.59
N ALA A 85 -10.62 -13.96 2.33
CA ALA A 85 -10.58 -13.99 3.80
C ALA A 85 -9.43 -13.17 4.43
N VAL A 86 -8.96 -12.11 3.75
CA VAL A 86 -7.86 -11.27 4.24
C VAL A 86 -8.42 -10.21 5.17
N ASN A 87 -8.11 -10.29 6.47
CA ASN A 87 -8.54 -9.30 7.45
C ASN A 87 -7.37 -8.50 8.04
N CYS A 88 -6.14 -8.96 7.82
CA CYS A 88 -4.95 -8.29 8.31
C CYS A 88 -3.74 -8.53 7.38
N LEU A 89 -2.65 -7.78 7.61
CA LEU A 89 -1.42 -7.93 6.82
C LEU A 89 -0.85 -9.35 6.88
N LYS A 90 -0.98 -10.05 8.02
CA LYS A 90 -0.53 -11.44 8.15
C LYS A 90 -1.27 -12.36 7.18
N ASP A 91 -2.57 -12.17 6.99
CA ASP A 91 -3.35 -12.95 6.03
C ASP A 91 -2.95 -12.60 4.60
N ALA A 92 -2.72 -11.30 4.32
CA ALA A 92 -2.28 -10.81 3.02
C ALA A 92 -0.91 -11.36 2.61
N LEU A 93 -0.03 -11.66 3.57
CA LEU A 93 1.30 -12.23 3.34
C LEU A 93 1.28 -13.69 2.89
N ASN A 94 0.13 -14.36 2.93
CA ASN A 94 -0.02 -15.71 2.41
C ASN A 94 0.27 -15.76 0.90
N GLU A 95 1.01 -16.79 0.47
CA GLU A 95 1.43 -17.02 -0.92
C GLU A 95 0.27 -17.14 -1.92
N VAL A 96 -0.92 -17.56 -1.46
CA VAL A 96 -2.13 -17.62 -2.30
C VAL A 96 -2.51 -16.26 -2.89
N TYR A 97 -2.06 -15.17 -2.26
CA TYR A 97 -2.31 -13.80 -2.71
C TYR A 97 -1.13 -13.19 -3.47
N ASP A 98 -0.01 -13.90 -3.68
CA ASP A 98 1.17 -13.36 -4.36
C ASP A 98 0.83 -12.84 -5.76
N HIS A 99 0.17 -13.66 -6.56
CA HIS A 99 -0.26 -13.29 -7.91
C HIS A 99 -1.12 -12.01 -7.93
N PHE A 100 -2.00 -11.85 -6.93
CA PHE A 100 -2.83 -10.65 -6.83
C PHE A 100 -1.96 -9.41 -6.63
N TYR A 101 -1.00 -9.44 -5.71
CA TYR A 101 -0.15 -8.28 -5.41
C TYR A 101 0.94 -8.01 -6.45
N GLU A 102 1.37 -9.03 -7.19
CA GLU A 102 2.45 -8.92 -8.18
C GLU A 102 1.94 -8.63 -9.60
N ALA A 103 0.79 -9.18 -9.98
CA ALA A 103 0.28 -9.12 -11.35
C ALA A 103 -1.04 -8.33 -11.49
N GLU A 104 -1.99 -8.52 -10.58
CA GLU A 104 -3.32 -7.89 -10.68
C GLU A 104 -3.31 -6.46 -10.11
N GLN A 105 -2.70 -6.26 -8.95
CA GLN A 105 -2.56 -4.99 -8.24
C GLN A 105 -1.26 -4.29 -8.63
N SER A 106 -1.09 -4.01 -9.92
CA SER A 106 0.10 -3.34 -10.46
C SER A 106 0.18 -1.84 -10.17
N THR A 107 -0.91 -1.25 -9.68
CA THR A 107 -1.00 0.19 -9.39
C THR A 107 -0.36 0.50 -8.04
N ARG A 108 0.72 1.31 -8.09
CA ARG A 108 1.46 1.77 -6.90
C ARG A 108 1.02 3.16 -6.48
N VAL A 109 1.29 3.49 -5.22
CA VAL A 109 1.06 4.83 -4.71
C VAL A 109 2.11 5.78 -5.24
N VAL A 110 1.67 6.71 -6.08
CA VAL A 110 2.49 7.73 -6.70
C VAL A 110 1.71 9.05 -6.67
N PHE A 111 2.41 10.16 -6.60
CA PHE A 111 1.92 11.51 -6.81
C PHE A 111 2.49 12.00 -8.15
N ASP A 112 1.62 12.57 -8.99
CA ASP A 112 2.00 13.10 -10.30
C ASP A 112 2.70 14.45 -10.14
N GLU A 113 2.21 15.28 -9.23
CA GLU A 113 2.76 16.61 -8.97
C GLU A 113 2.75 16.92 -7.47
N TYR A 114 3.71 17.75 -7.05
CA TYR A 114 3.67 18.32 -5.71
C TYR A 114 2.87 19.61 -5.71
N MET A 115 1.72 19.57 -5.04
CA MET A 115 0.84 20.72 -4.88
C MET A 115 0.55 20.98 -3.41
N ARG A 116 0.32 22.26 -3.09
CA ARG A 116 -0.08 22.64 -1.73
C ARG A 116 -1.58 22.36 -1.55
N GLY A 117 -1.88 21.28 -0.84
CA GLY A 117 -3.24 20.86 -0.50
C GLY A 117 -3.70 19.64 -1.30
N TYR A 118 -4.88 19.12 -0.96
CA TYR A 118 -5.44 17.94 -1.62
C TYR A 118 -6.04 18.32 -2.97
N LEU A 119 -5.28 18.08 -4.05
CA LEU A 119 -5.69 18.35 -5.42
C LEU A 119 -5.68 17.05 -6.23
N LEU A 120 -6.86 16.53 -6.56
CA LEU A 120 -7.01 15.20 -7.17
C LEU A 120 -6.13 14.95 -8.41
N HIS A 121 -5.89 15.97 -9.25
CA HIS A 121 -5.05 15.84 -10.45
C HIS A 121 -3.55 15.70 -10.16
N ALA A 122 -3.09 16.13 -8.98
CA ALA A 122 -1.70 16.02 -8.55
C ALA A 122 -1.45 14.72 -7.77
N GLU A 123 -2.52 14.05 -7.33
CA GLU A 123 -2.48 12.87 -6.48
C GLU A 123 -2.21 11.57 -7.24
N GLY A 124 -2.22 11.56 -8.58
CA GLY A 124 -2.00 10.32 -9.34
C GLY A 124 -3.06 9.24 -9.08
N PRO A 125 -2.70 7.94 -9.18
CA PRO A 125 -3.67 6.84 -9.15
C PRO A 125 -4.53 6.84 -7.88
N GLN A 126 -5.81 6.56 -8.04
CA GLN A 126 -6.77 6.47 -6.94
C GLN A 126 -7.44 5.10 -6.89
N PHE A 127 -7.76 4.68 -5.67
CA PHE A 127 -8.63 3.55 -5.44
C PHE A 127 -10.09 4.02 -5.43
N ASP A 128 -10.89 3.53 -6.36
CA ASP A 128 -12.31 3.85 -6.43
C ASP A 128 -13.15 2.85 -5.64
N PHE A 129 -14.12 3.40 -4.92
CA PHE A 129 -15.07 2.64 -4.11
C PHE A 129 -16.40 2.67 -4.84
N ASP A 130 -17.01 1.51 -5.07
CA ASP A 130 -18.41 1.47 -5.52
C ASP A 130 -19.29 2.25 -4.52
N ARG A 131 -20.47 2.70 -4.97
CA ARG A 131 -21.43 3.49 -4.17
C ARG A 131 -21.80 2.87 -2.82
N ASP A 132 -21.55 1.57 -2.65
CA ASP A 132 -21.82 0.81 -1.42
C ASP A 132 -20.58 0.59 -0.52
N GLY A 133 -19.43 1.19 -0.84
CA GLY A 133 -18.18 1.02 -0.10
C GLY A 133 -17.48 -0.32 -0.32
N GLN A 134 -17.84 -1.03 -1.39
CA GLN A 134 -17.12 -2.22 -1.88
C GLN A 134 -16.12 -1.74 -2.94
N GLY A 135 -14.84 -2.03 -2.73
CA GLY A 135 -13.74 -1.51 -3.55
C GLY A 135 -13.41 -2.44 -4.70
N ASN A 136 -13.65 -2.02 -5.94
CA ASN A 136 -13.46 -2.91 -7.09
C ASN A 136 -12.75 -2.25 -8.28
N ASN A 137 -12.55 -0.93 -8.27
CA ASN A 137 -12.17 -0.20 -9.47
C ASN A 137 -10.92 0.65 -9.19
N LEU A 138 -9.80 0.35 -9.86
CA LEU A 138 -8.68 1.27 -9.92
C LEU A 138 -8.99 2.31 -11.00
N ILE A 139 -8.86 3.61 -10.68
CA ILE A 139 -9.06 4.70 -11.64
C ILE A 139 -7.75 5.45 -11.87
N ARG A 140 -7.37 5.60 -13.14
CA ARG A 140 -6.40 6.60 -13.61
C ARG A 140 -7.01 7.43 -14.71
N ASP A 141 -6.78 8.75 -14.66
CA ASP A 141 -7.25 9.69 -15.68
C ASP A 141 -8.77 9.63 -15.93
N GLY A 142 -9.54 9.19 -14.93
CA GLY A 142 -10.99 9.00 -15.02
C GLY A 142 -11.44 7.70 -15.71
N LEU A 143 -10.52 6.80 -16.05
CA LEU A 143 -10.78 5.52 -16.71
C LEU A 143 -10.72 4.35 -15.73
N LEU A 144 -11.57 3.35 -15.94
CA LEU A 144 -11.58 2.11 -15.17
C LEU A 144 -10.40 1.21 -15.56
N TRP A 145 -9.99 0.33 -14.64
CA TRP A 145 -8.81 -0.51 -14.87
C TRP A 145 -8.88 -1.42 -16.10
N HIS A 146 -10.06 -1.76 -16.59
CA HIS A 146 -10.20 -2.58 -17.80
C HIS A 146 -10.04 -1.76 -19.10
N GLU A 147 -9.98 -0.43 -19.02
CA GLU A 147 -9.99 0.47 -20.20
C GLU A 147 -8.59 0.85 -20.71
N TRP A 148 -7.55 0.62 -19.90
CA TRP A 148 -6.14 0.92 -20.22
C TRP A 148 -5.23 -0.33 -20.30
N VAL A 149 -5.82 -1.54 -20.22
CA VAL A 149 -5.13 -2.84 -20.40
C VAL A 149 -5.43 -3.37 -21.78
#